data_AF-A0AAQ0Q928-F1
#
_entry.id   AF-A0AAQ0Q928-F1
#
_cell.length_a   1.000
_cell.length_b   1.000
_cell.length_c   1.000
_cell.angle_alpha   90.00
_cell.angle_beta   90.00
_cell.angle_gamma   90.00
#
_symmetry.space_group_name_H-M   'P 1'
#
loop_
_entity.id
_entity.type
_entity.pdbx_description
1 polymer ?
#
loop_
_entity_poly.entity_id
_entity_poly.type
_entity_poly.pdbx_seq_one_letter_code
_entity_poly.pdbx_strand_id
1 'polypeptide(L)'
;MKIRIFEAFAGYGSQSIALQRLKEDYPGFDYEVAGFSEIDRFAVLAYYAARDARLQGHSIDRLNLEKYEPSPELLAKYPNFGDITKIEWAEVPDFDLFTYSFPCQDISTAGKQRGFDEGSGSRSSLLWECARAIEVKRPKFLLMENVKALTFKKHKDNFKRWRDTLEALGYSNYWAILNAKNFGVPQNRERVFMVSIWGGKVTNFRSLPKP
;
A
#
# COMPACT_ATOMS: atom_id res chain seq x y z
N MET A 1 -12.01 -2.56 -17.61
CA MET A 1 -11.78 -3.49 -16.48
C MET A 1 -11.85 -2.69 -15.20
N LYS A 2 -12.62 -3.13 -14.20
CA LYS A 2 -12.72 -2.47 -12.90
C LYS A 2 -11.93 -3.26 -11.86
N ILE A 3 -10.99 -2.60 -11.16
CA ILE A 3 -10.19 -3.20 -10.08
C ILE A 3 -10.72 -2.73 -8.73
N ARG A 4 -10.96 -3.66 -7.81
CA ARG A 4 -11.28 -3.35 -6.41
C ARG A 4 -9.99 -3.31 -5.61
N ILE A 5 -9.68 -2.19 -4.97
CA ILE A 5 -8.45 -2.00 -4.18
C ILE A 5 -8.75 -2.01 -2.68
N PHE A 6 -7.90 -2.67 -1.89
CA PHE A 6 -7.79 -2.45 -0.45
C PHE A 6 -6.40 -1.89 -0.10
N GLU A 7 -6.38 -0.80 0.65
CA GLU A 7 -5.16 -0.06 1.01
C GLU A 7 -4.79 -0.31 2.49
N ALA A 8 -3.83 -1.19 2.76
CA ALA A 8 -3.26 -1.37 4.09
C ALA A 8 -2.13 -0.37 4.35
N PHE A 9 -2.13 0.24 5.55
CA PHE A 9 -1.23 1.34 5.90
C PHE A 9 -1.37 2.51 4.92
N ALA A 10 -2.62 2.94 4.73
CA ALA A 10 -2.99 3.81 3.63
C ALA A 10 -2.32 5.20 3.71
N GLY A 11 -1.99 5.69 4.90
CA GLY A 11 -1.61 7.08 5.09
C GLY A 11 -2.71 8.00 4.56
N TYR A 12 -2.36 8.91 3.65
CA TYR A 12 -3.34 9.77 2.96
C TYR A 12 -3.92 9.14 1.67
N GLY A 13 -3.59 7.88 1.39
CA GLY A 13 -4.14 7.11 0.27
C GLY A 13 -3.52 7.47 -1.08
N SER A 14 -2.20 7.50 -1.14
CA SER A 14 -1.47 7.80 -2.38
C SER A 14 -1.73 6.76 -3.49
N GLN A 15 -2.06 5.53 -3.11
CA GLN A 15 -2.26 4.40 -4.01
C GLN A 15 -3.56 4.60 -4.82
N SER A 16 -4.69 4.88 -4.17
CA SER A 16 -5.93 5.18 -4.89
C SER A 16 -5.88 6.52 -5.63
N ILE A 17 -5.10 7.50 -5.18
CA ILE A 17 -4.83 8.74 -5.95
C ILE A 17 -4.12 8.41 -7.26
N ALA A 18 -3.15 7.50 -7.25
CA ALA A 18 -2.48 7.04 -8.46
C ALA A 18 -3.45 6.30 -9.40
N LEU A 19 -4.36 5.48 -8.87
CA LEU A 19 -5.39 4.81 -9.67
C LEU A 19 -6.40 5.81 -10.27
N GLN A 20 -6.72 6.89 -9.57
CA GLN A 20 -7.56 7.97 -10.10
C GLN A 20 -6.95 8.60 -11.35
N ARG A 21 -5.66 8.94 -11.29
CA ARG A 21 -4.93 9.47 -12.46
C ARG A 21 -4.87 8.46 -13.59
N LEU A 22 -4.66 7.18 -13.28
CA LEU A 22 -4.68 6.12 -14.28
C LEU A 22 -6.05 6.00 -14.97
N LYS A 23 -7.15 6.16 -14.23
CA LYS A 23 -8.50 6.19 -14.80
C LYS A 23 -8.72 7.37 -15.73
N GLU A 24 -8.15 8.53 -15.41
CA GLU A 24 -8.20 9.73 -16.27
C GLU A 24 -7.39 9.54 -17.56
N ASP A 25 -6.20 8.94 -17.45
CA ASP A 25 -5.29 8.71 -18.58
C ASP A 25 -5.74 7.54 -19.49
N TYR A 26 -6.48 6.56 -18.95
CA TYR A 26 -6.89 5.34 -19.66
C TYR A 26 -8.40 5.08 -19.54
N PRO A 27 -9.22 5.53 -20.51
CA PRO A 27 -10.68 5.44 -20.44
C PRO A 27 -11.28 4.02 -20.25
N GLY A 28 -10.52 2.97 -20.57
CA GLY A 28 -10.93 1.56 -20.37
C GLY A 28 -10.63 0.99 -18.98
N PHE A 29 -9.94 1.76 -18.13
CA PHE A 29 -9.58 1.41 -16.77
C PHE A 29 -10.55 2.05 -15.78
N ASP A 30 -10.99 1.28 -14.80
CA ASP A 30 -11.78 1.78 -13.68
C ASP A 30 -11.30 1.11 -12.38
N TYR A 31 -11.62 1.74 -11.25
CA TYR A 31 -11.32 1.17 -9.95
C TYR A 31 -12.36 1.61 -8.91
N GLU A 32 -12.44 0.86 -7.82
CA GLU A 32 -13.14 1.28 -6.60
C GLU A 32 -12.34 0.84 -5.37
N VAL A 33 -12.50 1.57 -4.27
CA VAL A 33 -11.87 1.24 -3.00
C VAL A 33 -12.84 0.34 -2.22
N ALA A 34 -12.42 -0.90 -1.94
CA ALA A 34 -13.14 -1.83 -1.09
C ALA A 34 -13.01 -1.45 0.40
N GLY A 35 -11.92 -0.79 0.77
CA GLY A 35 -11.65 -0.29 2.10
C GLY A 35 -10.18 0.07 2.28
N PHE A 36 -9.87 0.60 3.46
CA PHE A 36 -8.49 0.86 3.85
C PHE A 36 -8.27 0.58 5.33
N SER A 37 -7.00 0.48 5.73
CA SER A 37 -6.58 0.35 7.13
C SER A 37 -5.57 1.44 7.45
N GLU A 38 -5.96 2.34 8.36
CA GLU A 38 -5.11 3.38 8.93
C GLU A 38 -5.59 3.74 10.33
N ILE A 39 -4.66 3.89 11.27
CA ILE A 39 -4.94 4.19 12.68
C ILE A 39 -4.57 5.63 13.04
N ASP A 40 -3.67 6.27 12.29
CA ASP A 40 -3.28 7.63 12.56
C ASP A 40 -4.42 8.59 12.19
N ARG A 41 -4.96 9.28 13.20
CA ARG A 41 -6.11 10.18 13.05
C ARG A 41 -5.89 11.21 11.94
N PHE A 42 -4.70 11.81 11.85
CA PHE A 42 -4.43 12.86 10.87
C PHE A 42 -4.25 12.29 9.47
N ALA A 43 -3.66 11.10 9.34
CA ALA A 43 -3.59 10.37 8.08
C ALA A 43 -4.99 10.02 7.56
N VAL A 44 -5.87 9.51 8.43
CA VAL A 44 -7.29 9.22 8.09
C VAL A 44 -8.00 10.49 7.61
N LEU A 45 -7.87 11.61 8.33
CA LEU A 45 -8.49 12.87 7.93
C LEU A 45 -7.92 13.38 6.59
N ALA A 46 -6.60 13.27 6.39
CA ALA A 46 -5.97 13.61 5.11
C ALA A 46 -6.42 12.70 3.96
N TYR A 47 -6.64 11.41 4.23
CA TYR A 47 -7.17 10.45 3.26
C TYR A 47 -8.54 10.91 2.74
N TYR A 48 -9.46 11.27 3.63
CA TYR A 48 -10.77 11.78 3.23
C TYR A 48 -10.69 13.15 2.56
N ALA A 49 -9.90 14.08 3.12
CA ALA A 49 -9.76 15.43 2.59
C ALA A 49 -9.26 15.44 1.14
N ALA A 50 -8.32 14.55 0.79
CA ALA A 50 -7.79 14.42 -0.57
C ALA A 50 -8.84 13.96 -1.60
N ARG A 51 -9.99 13.43 -1.15
CA ARG A 51 -11.07 12.89 -1.98
C ARG A 51 -12.36 13.71 -1.87
N ASP A 52 -12.34 14.78 -1.08
CA ASP A 52 -13.51 15.58 -0.80
C ASP A 52 -13.71 16.62 -1.89
N ALA A 53 -14.81 16.50 -2.65
CA ALA A 53 -15.16 17.44 -3.69
C ALA A 53 -15.35 18.87 -3.15
N ARG A 54 -15.72 19.03 -1.87
CA ARG A 54 -15.85 20.34 -1.20
C ARG A 54 -14.52 21.08 -1.07
N LEU A 55 -13.40 20.36 -1.17
CA LEU A 55 -12.05 20.89 -1.01
C LEU A 55 -11.28 21.01 -2.34
N GLN A 56 -11.84 20.50 -3.44
CA GLN A 56 -11.20 20.59 -4.75
C GLN A 56 -11.12 22.05 -5.23
N GLY A 57 -9.93 22.47 -5.68
CA GLY A 57 -9.67 23.85 -6.14
C GLY A 57 -9.25 24.83 -5.02
N HIS A 58 -9.28 24.42 -3.75
CA HIS A 58 -8.72 25.19 -2.65
C HIS A 58 -7.26 24.80 -2.38
N SER A 59 -6.40 25.78 -2.10
CA SER A 59 -5.05 25.50 -1.57
C SER A 59 -5.19 24.78 -0.22
N ILE A 60 -4.64 23.56 -0.16
CA ILE A 60 -4.64 22.68 1.03
C ILE A 60 -3.84 23.34 2.18
N ASP A 61 -3.02 24.35 1.87
CA ASP A 61 -2.12 25.04 2.80
C ASP A 61 -2.85 25.74 3.96
N ARG A 62 -4.18 25.77 3.96
CA ARG A 62 -5.02 26.32 5.03
C ARG A 62 -6.04 25.35 5.62
N LEU A 63 -6.04 24.08 5.23
CA LEU A 63 -6.99 23.12 5.80
C LEU A 63 -6.56 22.77 7.22
N ASN A 64 -7.29 23.29 8.21
CA ASN A 64 -7.16 22.82 9.58
C ASN A 64 -7.86 21.45 9.70
N LEU A 65 -7.08 20.37 9.60
CA LEU A 65 -7.58 19.01 9.72
C LEU A 65 -8.29 18.75 11.06
N GLU A 66 -7.95 19.46 12.13
CA GLU A 66 -8.65 19.30 13.42
C GLU A 66 -10.13 19.72 13.37
N LYS A 67 -10.48 20.59 12.42
CA LYS A 67 -11.84 21.07 12.17
C LYS A 67 -12.51 20.41 10.96
N TYR A 68 -11.79 19.53 10.27
CA TYR A 68 -12.32 18.85 9.10
C TYR A 68 -13.11 17.62 9.52
N GLU A 69 -14.33 17.53 9.02
CA GLU A 69 -15.22 16.39 9.21
C GLU A 69 -15.59 15.79 7.84
N PRO A 70 -15.18 14.53 7.57
CA PRO A 70 -15.62 13.81 6.38
C PRO A 70 -17.15 13.68 6.36
N SER A 71 -17.75 13.82 5.18
CA SER A 71 -19.20 13.64 5.05
C SER A 71 -19.58 12.16 5.24
N PRO A 72 -20.83 11.85 5.67
CA PRO A 72 -21.30 10.46 5.76
C PRO A 72 -21.14 9.67 4.46
N GLU A 73 -21.30 10.33 3.31
CA GLU A 73 -21.13 9.70 2.00
C GLU A 73 -19.67 9.30 1.73
N LEU A 74 -18.71 10.13 2.15
CA LEU A 74 -17.28 9.78 2.06
C LEU A 74 -16.94 8.62 3.00
N LEU A 75 -17.45 8.64 4.22
CA LEU A 75 -17.24 7.56 5.19
C LEU A 75 -17.80 6.23 4.67
N ALA A 76 -19.00 6.25 4.10
CA ALA A 76 -19.63 5.06 3.52
C ALA A 76 -18.90 4.57 2.26
N LYS A 77 -18.40 5.49 1.42
CA LYS A 77 -17.71 5.15 0.17
C LYS A 77 -16.29 4.61 0.39
N TYR A 78 -15.62 5.07 1.44
CA TYR A 78 -14.25 4.65 1.80
C TYR A 78 -14.22 4.18 3.26
N PRO A 79 -14.63 2.93 3.54
CA PRO A 79 -14.64 2.41 4.90
C PRO A 79 -13.22 2.21 5.43
N ASN A 80 -12.92 2.80 6.59
CA ASN A 80 -11.70 2.54 7.35
C ASN A 80 -11.90 1.37 8.31
N PHE A 81 -11.12 0.31 8.16
CA PHE A 81 -11.12 -0.86 9.04
C PHE A 81 -10.17 -0.70 10.25
N GLY A 82 -9.46 0.43 10.34
CA GLY A 82 -8.64 0.79 11.50
C GLY A 82 -7.40 -0.09 11.65
N ASP A 83 -7.19 -0.62 12.85
CA ASP A 83 -6.01 -1.41 13.22
C ASP A 83 -6.01 -2.76 12.50
N ILE A 84 -5.04 -2.94 11.59
CA ILE A 84 -4.90 -4.15 10.76
C ILE A 84 -4.86 -5.45 11.57
N THR A 85 -4.38 -5.42 12.82
CA THR A 85 -4.29 -6.59 13.71
C THR A 85 -5.66 -7.08 14.19
N LYS A 86 -6.69 -6.25 14.08
CA LYS A 86 -8.05 -6.48 14.58
C LYS A 86 -9.08 -6.66 13.45
N ILE A 87 -8.62 -6.69 12.20
CA ILE A 87 -9.52 -6.81 11.04
C ILE A 87 -9.99 -8.26 10.91
N GLU A 88 -11.30 -8.45 10.96
CA GLU A 88 -11.96 -9.71 10.58
C GLU A 88 -12.04 -9.79 9.05
N TRP A 89 -10.99 -10.32 8.42
CA TRP A 89 -10.86 -10.36 6.96
C TRP A 89 -11.99 -11.12 6.27
N ALA A 90 -12.70 -12.02 6.95
CA ALA A 90 -13.87 -12.68 6.38
C ALA A 90 -15.02 -11.70 6.08
N GLU A 91 -15.14 -10.61 6.84
CA GLU A 91 -16.21 -9.61 6.72
C GLU A 91 -15.88 -8.47 5.75
N VAL A 92 -14.59 -8.27 5.45
CA VAL A 92 -14.14 -7.27 4.48
C VAL A 92 -14.63 -7.66 3.08
N PRO A 93 -15.15 -6.75 2.24
CA PRO A 93 -15.49 -7.09 0.86
C PRO A 93 -14.27 -7.58 0.07
N ASP A 94 -14.47 -8.52 -0.86
CA ASP A 94 -13.35 -9.01 -1.68
C ASP A 94 -12.72 -7.91 -2.54
N PHE A 95 -11.42 -8.04 -2.82
CA PHE A 95 -10.65 -7.07 -3.60
C PHE A 95 -9.64 -7.76 -4.51
N ASP A 96 -9.34 -7.11 -5.63
CA ASP A 96 -8.43 -7.62 -6.66
C ASP A 96 -6.98 -7.16 -6.40
N LEU A 97 -6.82 -5.96 -5.85
CA LEU A 97 -5.52 -5.34 -5.57
C LEU A 97 -5.39 -5.06 -4.08
N PHE A 98 -4.34 -5.60 -3.46
CA PHE A 98 -3.97 -5.29 -2.09
C PHE A 98 -2.65 -4.53 -2.05
N THR A 99 -2.68 -3.29 -1.58
CA THR A 99 -1.47 -2.48 -1.41
C THR A 99 -1.08 -2.45 0.05
N TYR A 100 0.21 -2.62 0.37
CA TYR A 100 0.69 -2.65 1.74
C TYR A 100 2.04 -1.95 1.87
N SER A 101 2.01 -0.72 2.39
CA SER A 101 3.17 0.12 2.66
C SER A 101 3.53 0.07 4.16
N PHE A 102 3.82 -1.13 4.65
CA PHE A 102 3.97 -1.41 6.08
C PHE A 102 5.10 -0.60 6.75
N PRO A 103 5.00 -0.30 8.06
CA PRO A 103 5.93 0.60 8.74
C PRO A 103 7.40 0.19 8.57
N CYS A 104 8.20 1.10 8.01
CA CYS A 104 9.62 0.87 7.72
C CYS A 104 10.57 1.22 8.89
N GLN A 105 10.04 1.64 10.05
CA GLN A 105 10.85 2.29 11.09
C GLN A 105 11.88 1.37 11.74
N ASP A 106 11.64 0.05 11.76
CA ASP A 106 12.58 -0.95 12.25
C ASP A 106 13.45 -1.57 11.13
N ILE A 107 13.29 -1.10 9.88
CA ILE A 107 14.08 -1.49 8.68
C ILE A 107 14.98 -0.34 8.19
N SER A 108 14.52 0.91 8.36
CA SER A 108 15.21 2.11 7.90
C SER A 108 16.59 2.25 8.53
N THR A 109 17.57 2.67 7.73
CA THR A 109 18.93 2.97 8.21
C THR A 109 18.94 4.11 9.23
N ALA A 110 17.93 5.00 9.20
CA ALA A 110 17.74 6.08 10.17
C ALA A 110 16.98 5.64 11.44
N GLY A 111 16.49 4.39 11.49
CA GLY A 111 15.76 3.83 12.63
C GLY A 111 16.60 2.91 13.51
N LYS A 112 15.95 2.23 14.47
CA LYS A 112 16.62 1.29 15.42
C LYS A 112 17.03 -0.05 14.78
N GLN A 113 16.67 -0.27 13.51
CA GLN A 113 17.01 -1.48 12.72
C GLN A 113 16.74 -2.81 13.44
N ARG A 114 15.61 -2.91 14.15
CA ARG A 114 15.19 -4.11 14.90
C ARG A 114 14.64 -5.24 14.02
N GLY A 115 14.47 -5.02 12.72
CA GLY A 115 13.97 -6.04 11.79
C GLY A 115 12.45 -6.22 11.84
N PHE A 116 11.96 -7.31 11.24
CA PHE A 116 10.53 -7.59 11.05
C PHE A 116 10.20 -9.07 11.26
N ASP A 117 10.91 -9.71 12.18
CA ASP A 117 10.68 -11.11 12.50
C ASP A 117 9.26 -11.30 13.05
N GLU A 118 8.65 -12.42 12.68
CA GLU A 118 7.31 -12.80 13.12
C GLU A 118 7.28 -12.90 14.66
N GLY A 119 6.24 -12.34 15.28
CA GLY A 119 6.11 -12.32 16.74
C GLY A 119 7.10 -11.42 17.50
N SER A 120 7.95 -10.65 16.80
CA SER A 120 8.93 -9.76 17.46
C SER A 120 8.32 -8.53 18.15
N GLY A 121 7.04 -8.24 17.89
CA GLY A 121 6.38 -7.01 18.38
C GLY A 121 6.96 -5.72 17.79
N SER A 122 7.79 -5.80 16.75
CA SER A 122 8.31 -4.63 16.04
C SER A 122 7.21 -4.01 15.17
N ARG A 123 7.29 -2.71 14.87
CA ARG A 123 6.28 -2.10 13.99
C ARG A 123 6.33 -2.67 12.58
N SER A 124 7.49 -3.19 12.19
CA SER A 124 7.68 -3.84 10.89
C SER A 124 7.19 -5.30 10.87
N SER A 125 6.94 -5.95 12.02
CA SER A 125 6.32 -7.28 12.06
C SER A 125 4.86 -7.28 11.62
N LEU A 126 4.24 -6.10 11.47
CA LEU A 126 2.91 -5.93 10.89
C LEU A 126 2.83 -6.41 9.42
N LEU A 127 3.96 -6.70 8.76
CA LEU A 127 3.99 -7.43 7.49
C LEU A 127 3.26 -8.77 7.59
N TRP A 128 3.35 -9.46 8.73
CA TRP A 128 2.71 -10.77 8.92
C TRP A 128 1.18 -10.64 9.09
N GLU A 129 0.69 -9.47 9.48
CA GLU A 129 -0.76 -9.17 9.44
C GLU A 129 -1.30 -9.09 8.02
N CYS A 130 -0.46 -8.62 7.08
CA CYS A 130 -0.79 -8.69 5.66
C CYS A 130 -0.86 -10.13 5.15
N ALA A 131 -0.08 -11.06 5.69
CA ALA A 131 -0.19 -12.47 5.30
C ALA A 131 -1.58 -13.02 5.61
N ARG A 132 -2.15 -12.72 6.79
CA ARG A 132 -3.52 -13.12 7.16
C ARG A 132 -4.55 -12.61 6.14
N ALA A 133 -4.43 -11.34 5.75
CA ALA A 133 -5.28 -10.75 4.71
C ALA A 133 -5.16 -11.50 3.37
N ILE A 134 -3.92 -11.75 2.92
CA ILE A 134 -3.61 -12.39 1.63
C ILE A 134 -4.05 -13.86 1.62
N GLU A 135 -3.96 -14.55 2.74
CA GLU A 135 -4.41 -15.93 2.92
C GLU A 135 -5.93 -16.06 2.80
N VAL A 136 -6.67 -15.18 3.47
CA VAL A 136 -8.14 -15.18 3.45
C VAL A 136 -8.68 -14.67 2.12
N LYS A 137 -8.12 -13.57 1.60
CA LYS A 137 -8.69 -12.85 0.45
C LYS A 137 -8.15 -13.25 -0.91
N ARG A 138 -6.95 -13.82 -0.98
CA ARG A 138 -6.30 -14.25 -2.24
C ARG A 138 -6.43 -13.21 -3.39
N PRO A 139 -6.15 -11.91 -3.15
CA PRO A 139 -6.29 -10.89 -4.18
C PRO A 139 -5.41 -11.20 -5.40
N LYS A 140 -5.88 -10.84 -6.59
CA LYS A 140 -5.15 -11.14 -7.84
C LYS A 140 -3.78 -10.48 -7.90
N PHE A 141 -3.67 -9.26 -7.36
CA PHE A 141 -2.48 -8.43 -7.39
C PHE A 141 -2.12 -7.95 -5.99
N LEU A 142 -0.83 -7.97 -5.70
CA LEU A 142 -0.23 -7.41 -4.49
C LEU A 142 0.75 -6.31 -4.89
N LEU A 143 0.75 -5.18 -4.18
CA LEU A 143 1.73 -4.12 -4.34
C LEU A 143 2.32 -3.74 -2.98
N MET A 144 3.57 -4.13 -2.76
CA MET A 144 4.37 -3.72 -1.61
C MET A 144 5.18 -2.47 -1.96
N GLU A 145 5.29 -1.55 -1.00
CA GLU A 145 6.32 -0.51 -1.01
C GLU A 145 7.08 -0.51 0.32
N ASN A 146 8.39 -0.29 0.25
CA ASN A 146 9.20 -0.02 1.45
C ASN A 146 10.49 0.74 1.10
N VAL A 147 11.29 1.08 2.13
CA VAL A 147 12.62 1.68 1.93
C VAL A 147 13.57 0.70 1.27
N LYS A 148 14.51 1.19 0.45
CA LYS A 148 15.50 0.36 -0.24
C LYS A 148 16.32 -0.54 0.71
N ALA A 149 16.47 -0.14 1.97
CA ALA A 149 17.22 -0.90 2.97
C ALA A 149 16.66 -2.32 3.22
N LEU A 150 15.39 -2.57 2.89
CA LEU A 150 14.77 -3.90 2.94
C LEU A 150 15.53 -4.95 2.10
N THR A 151 16.23 -4.53 1.05
CA THR A 151 16.98 -5.44 0.15
C THR A 151 18.44 -5.63 0.55
N PHE A 152 18.91 -4.93 1.59
CA PHE A 152 20.31 -4.98 2.00
C PHE A 152 20.64 -6.28 2.72
N LYS A 153 21.93 -6.62 2.81
CA LYS A 153 22.43 -7.89 3.39
C LYS A 153 21.79 -8.23 4.75
N LYS A 154 21.56 -7.22 5.60
CA LYS A 154 20.94 -7.39 6.94
C LYS A 154 19.49 -7.90 6.90
N HIS A 155 18.73 -7.56 5.87
CA HIS A 155 17.29 -7.87 5.76
C HIS A 155 16.97 -8.82 4.61
N LYS A 156 17.97 -9.19 3.80
CA LYS A 156 17.82 -10.02 2.60
C LYS A 156 17.13 -11.35 2.90
N ASP A 157 17.48 -12.00 4.01
CA ASP A 157 16.92 -13.31 4.35
C ASP A 157 15.45 -13.19 4.75
N ASN A 158 15.08 -12.17 5.52
CA ASN A 158 13.68 -11.92 5.86
C ASN A 158 12.85 -11.50 4.63
N PHE A 159 13.42 -10.69 3.73
CA PHE A 159 12.74 -10.33 2.48
C PHE A 159 12.61 -11.54 1.55
N LYS A 160 13.59 -12.45 1.55
CA LYS A 160 13.48 -13.75 0.87
C LYS A 160 12.36 -14.58 1.50
N ARG A 161 12.34 -14.72 2.83
CA ARG A 161 11.28 -15.44 3.55
C ARG A 161 9.89 -14.94 3.19
N TRP A 162 9.69 -13.62 3.16
CA TRP A 162 8.42 -13.02 2.73
C TRP A 162 8.03 -13.43 1.29
N ARG A 163 8.98 -13.38 0.35
CA ARG A 163 8.74 -13.82 -1.03
C ARG A 163 8.41 -15.31 -1.10
N ASP A 164 9.17 -16.14 -0.38
CA ASP A 164 8.93 -17.59 -0.32
C ASP A 164 7.53 -17.89 0.25
N THR A 165 7.08 -17.15 1.27
CA THR A 165 5.71 -17.22 1.80
C THR A 165 4.67 -16.93 0.71
N LEU A 166 4.81 -15.82 -0.02
CA LEU A 166 3.88 -15.50 -1.11
C LEU A 166 3.92 -16.52 -2.25
N GLU A 167 5.09 -17.06 -2.57
CA GLU A 167 5.26 -18.13 -3.57
C GLU A 167 4.55 -19.42 -3.16
N ALA A 168 4.63 -19.81 -1.89
CA ALA A 168 3.88 -20.94 -1.34
C ALA A 168 2.35 -20.74 -1.42
N LEU A 169 1.90 -19.49 -1.44
CA LEU A 169 0.49 -19.10 -1.63
C LEU A 169 0.09 -19.00 -3.12
N GLY A 170 1.00 -19.29 -4.05
CA GLY A 170 0.75 -19.31 -5.49
C GLY A 170 0.97 -17.98 -6.21
N TYR A 171 1.70 -17.04 -5.60
CA TYR A 171 2.07 -15.78 -6.23
C TYR A 171 3.42 -15.85 -6.94
N SER A 172 3.56 -15.13 -8.05
CA SER A 172 4.86 -14.80 -8.65
C SER A 172 5.29 -13.40 -8.26
N ASN A 173 6.50 -13.25 -7.68
CA ASN A 173 7.00 -11.98 -7.13
C ASN A 173 8.00 -11.28 -8.08
N TYR A 174 7.79 -9.99 -8.34
CA TYR A 174 8.67 -9.13 -9.14
C TYR A 174 8.98 -7.85 -8.37
N TRP A 175 10.24 -7.48 -8.22
CA TRP A 175 10.61 -6.27 -7.48
C TRP A 175 11.75 -5.50 -8.13
N ALA A 176 11.77 -4.19 -7.90
CA ALA A 176 12.92 -3.34 -8.19
C ALA A 176 13.00 -2.16 -7.22
N ILE A 177 14.14 -1.49 -7.21
CA ILE A 177 14.34 -0.23 -6.53
C ILE A 177 14.13 0.89 -7.54
N LEU A 178 13.20 1.79 -7.27
CA LEU A 178 12.85 2.92 -8.13
C LEU A 178 13.16 4.22 -7.40
N ASN A 179 13.64 5.21 -8.15
CA ASN A 179 13.91 6.56 -7.63
C ASN A 179 12.90 7.55 -8.19
N ALA A 180 12.19 8.28 -7.33
CA ALA A 180 11.16 9.24 -7.73
C ALA A 180 11.66 10.29 -8.75
N LYS A 181 12.96 10.65 -8.70
CA LYS A 181 13.58 11.56 -9.68
C LYS A 181 13.51 11.09 -11.14
N ASN A 182 13.38 9.79 -11.36
CA ASN A 182 13.26 9.19 -12.69
C ASN A 182 11.79 9.19 -13.20
N PHE A 183 10.85 9.71 -12.42
CA PHE A 183 9.40 9.70 -12.71
C PHE A 183 8.80 11.12 -12.60
N GLY A 184 9.58 12.15 -12.94
CA GLY A 184 9.11 13.54 -12.99
C GLY A 184 8.94 14.23 -11.63
N VAL A 185 9.37 13.61 -10.53
CA VAL A 185 9.32 14.21 -9.19
C VAL A 185 10.72 14.71 -8.81
N PRO A 186 10.94 16.01 -8.53
CA PRO A 186 12.26 16.55 -8.20
C PRO A 186 12.72 16.19 -6.78
N GLN A 187 12.75 14.90 -6.46
CA GLN A 187 13.10 14.36 -5.15
C GLN A 187 13.94 13.09 -5.29
N ASN A 188 15.12 13.07 -4.68
CA ASN A 188 15.91 11.86 -4.56
C ASN A 188 15.30 10.93 -3.50
N ARG A 189 14.40 10.05 -3.93
CA ARG A 189 13.67 9.13 -3.05
C ARG A 189 13.64 7.73 -3.66
N GLU A 190 14.52 6.88 -3.15
CA GLU A 190 14.59 5.47 -3.56
C GLU A 190 13.70 4.60 -2.68
N ARG A 191 12.88 3.78 -3.33
CA ARG A 191 11.98 2.80 -2.68
C ARG A 191 12.04 1.47 -3.40
N VAL A 192 11.92 0.39 -2.64
CA VAL A 192 11.69 -0.93 -3.22
C VAL A 192 10.19 -1.09 -3.41
N PHE A 193 9.81 -1.53 -4.60
CA PHE A 193 8.45 -1.92 -4.94
C PHE A 193 8.45 -3.40 -5.30
N MET A 194 7.45 -4.13 -4.83
CA MET A 194 7.23 -5.52 -5.23
C MET A 194 5.79 -5.71 -5.70
N VAL A 195 5.66 -6.20 -6.93
CA VAL A 195 4.39 -6.64 -7.52
C VAL A 195 4.33 -8.15 -7.42
N SER A 196 3.27 -8.68 -6.83
CA SER A 196 3.01 -10.13 -6.81
C SER A 196 1.70 -10.46 -7.49
N ILE A 197 1.69 -11.53 -8.29
CA ILE A 197 0.54 -11.89 -9.14
C ILE A 197 0.13 -13.33 -8.86
N TRP A 198 -1.14 -13.52 -8.47
CA TRP A 198 -1.67 -14.85 -8.15
C TRP A 198 -1.96 -15.67 -9.40
N GLY A 199 -1.51 -16.93 -9.44
CA GLY A 199 -1.85 -17.90 -10.49
C GLY A 199 -1.38 -17.51 -11.90
N GLY A 200 -0.49 -16.54 -12.03
CA GLY A 200 0.02 -16.05 -13.30
C GLY A 200 1.52 -15.78 -13.23
N LYS A 201 2.25 -16.27 -14.24
CA LYS A 201 3.64 -15.85 -14.49
C LYS A 201 3.61 -14.82 -15.61
N VAL A 202 4.05 -13.61 -15.33
CA VAL A 202 4.28 -12.62 -16.39
C VAL A 202 5.68 -12.87 -16.94
N THR A 203 5.74 -13.41 -18.16
CA THR A 203 6.99 -13.67 -18.88
C THR A 203 7.61 -12.41 -19.46
N ASN A 204 6.79 -11.40 -19.73
CA ASN A 204 7.17 -10.06 -20.20
C ASN A 204 6.81 -8.98 -19.18
N PHE A 205 7.11 -9.18 -17.90
CA PHE A 205 7.04 -8.07 -16.94
C PHE A 205 8.13 -7.10 -17.39
N ARG A 206 7.75 -6.15 -18.26
CA ARG A 206 8.67 -5.18 -18.88
C ARG A 206 9.55 -4.72 -17.74
N SER A 207 10.86 -4.96 -17.87
CA SER A 207 11.83 -4.60 -16.83
C SER A 207 11.43 -3.23 -16.32
N LEU A 208 11.08 -3.13 -15.03
CA LEU A 208 10.78 -1.84 -14.40
C LEU A 208 11.86 -0.87 -14.88
N PRO A 209 11.51 0.36 -15.32
CA PRO A 209 12.43 1.25 -16.00
C PRO A 209 13.77 1.19 -15.28
N LYS A 210 14.79 0.68 -15.99
CA LYS A 210 16.11 0.55 -15.40
C LYS A 210 16.57 1.96 -15.04
N PRO A 211 17.20 2.14 -13.86
CA PRO A 211 17.60 3.45 -13.37
C PRO A 211 18.41 4.26 -14.36
#